data_AF-A0A3N5SBB0-F1
#
_entry.id   AF-A0A3N5SBB0-F1
#
_cell.length_a   1.000
_cell.length_b   1.000
_cell.length_c   1.000
_cell.angle_alpha   90.00
_cell.angle_beta   90.00
_cell.angle_gamma   90.00
#
_symmetry.space_group_name_H-M   'P 1'
#
loop_
_entity.id
_entity.type
_entity.pdbx_description
1 polymer ?
#
loop_
_entity_poly.entity_id
_entity_poly.type
_entity_poly.pdbx_seq_one_letter_code
_entity_poly.pdbx_strand_id
1 'polypeptide(L)'
;DLITCLSVLEHIPNHRDAMEGMFRLLKPGGYLVLSFPYNEEKYAENVYQLPGVGYGRDYAFICQVYSRPQIDLWLAGGRGRIIDQAYYEAFTGEFWAFGERLCPPREVPKTQKHHLTCLVIQRT
;
A
#
# COMPACT_ATOMS: atom_id res chain seq x y z
N ASP A 1 7.79 -19.36 3.79
CA ASP A 1 8.86 -18.87 2.88
C ASP A 1 8.48 -17.63 2.13
N LEU A 2 7.26 -17.60 1.58
CA LEU A 2 6.68 -16.45 0.90
C LEU A 2 5.27 -16.21 1.46
N ILE A 3 4.90 -14.95 1.65
CA ILE A 3 3.52 -14.50 1.84
C ILE A 3 3.22 -13.47 0.75
N THR A 4 2.03 -13.55 0.16
CA THR A 4 1.50 -12.51 -0.73
C THR A 4 0.28 -11.87 -0.07
N CYS A 5 0.15 -10.55 -0.21
CA CYS A 5 -1.01 -9.80 0.23
C CYS A 5 -1.25 -8.68 -0.78
N LEU A 6 -1.97 -9.03 -1.84
CA LEU A 6 -2.11 -8.22 -3.05
C LEU A 6 -3.48 -7.56 -3.08
N SER A 7 -3.51 -6.25 -2.89
CA SER A 7 -4.74 -5.44 -2.81
C SER A 7 -5.74 -5.97 -1.77
N VAL A 8 -5.21 -6.23 -0.57
CA VAL A 8 -5.95 -6.79 0.58
C VAL A 8 -5.69 -5.98 1.84
N LEU A 9 -4.43 -5.60 2.10
CA LEU A 9 -4.02 -4.94 3.34
C LEU A 9 -4.79 -3.63 3.57
N GLU A 10 -5.11 -2.89 2.52
CA GLU A 10 -5.85 -1.63 2.56
C GLU A 10 -7.27 -1.75 3.13
N HIS A 11 -7.84 -2.96 3.11
CA HIS A 11 -9.18 -3.26 3.59
C HIS A 11 -9.21 -3.68 5.07
N ILE A 12 -8.05 -3.81 5.72
CA ILE A 12 -7.93 -4.25 7.12
C ILE A 12 -7.74 -3.03 8.03
N PRO A 13 -8.74 -2.64 8.87
CA PRO A 13 -8.64 -1.43 9.69
C PRO A 13 -7.41 -1.40 10.60
N ASN A 14 -7.07 -2.53 11.22
CA ASN A 14 -5.83 -2.67 11.98
C ASN A 14 -4.75 -3.37 11.15
N HIS A 15 -4.25 -2.65 10.15
CA HIS A 15 -3.21 -3.13 9.24
C HIS A 15 -1.88 -3.46 9.97
N ARG A 16 -1.63 -2.86 11.14
CA ARG A 16 -0.44 -3.13 11.95
C ARG A 16 -0.43 -4.54 12.51
N ASP A 17 -1.56 -5.00 13.03
CA ASP A 17 -1.71 -6.37 13.54
C ASP A 17 -1.60 -7.40 12.40
N ALA A 18 -2.13 -7.06 11.22
CA ALA A 18 -1.98 -7.89 10.03
C ALA A 18 -0.51 -8.02 9.60
N MET A 19 0.22 -6.89 9.53
CA MET A 19 1.65 -6.89 9.24
C MET A 19 2.45 -7.69 10.28
N GLU A 20 2.16 -7.52 11.56
CA GLU A 20 2.80 -8.29 12.64
C GLU A 20 2.53 -9.79 12.51
N GLY A 21 1.30 -10.18 12.19
CA GLY A 21 0.94 -11.57 11.91
C GLY A 21 1.75 -12.15 10.75
N MET A 22 1.83 -11.42 9.63
CA MET A 22 2.59 -11.86 8.45
C MET A 22 4.10 -11.96 8.74
N PHE A 23 4.69 -10.97 9.42
CA PHE A 23 6.08 -11.06 9.84
C PHE A 23 6.31 -12.28 10.71
N ARG A 24 5.51 -12.48 11.77
CA ARG A 24 5.64 -13.62 12.70
C ARG A 24 5.62 -14.98 12.00
N LEU A 25 4.80 -15.15 10.97
CA LEU A 25 4.64 -16.41 10.23
C LEU A 25 5.77 -16.68 9.22
N LEU A 26 6.43 -15.64 8.69
CA LEU A 26 7.57 -15.83 7.80
C LEU A 26 8.78 -16.36 8.55
N LYS A 27 9.56 -17.26 7.98
CA LYS A 27 10.90 -17.54 8.54
C LYS A 27 11.85 -16.35 8.29
N PRO A 28 12.92 -16.17 9.07
CA PRO A 28 14.01 -15.26 8.70
C PRO A 28 14.50 -15.52 7.27
N GLY A 29 14.71 -14.46 6.49
CA GLY A 29 15.02 -14.52 5.06
C GLY A 29 13.83 -14.81 4.14
N GLY A 30 12.64 -15.07 4.69
CA GLY A 30 11.40 -15.20 3.92
C GLY A 30 10.89 -13.86 3.37
N TYR A 31 10.04 -13.91 2.35
CA TYR A 31 9.59 -12.73 1.62
C TYR A 31 8.10 -12.43 1.83
N LEU A 32 7.77 -11.15 1.89
CA LEU A 32 6.43 -10.61 1.86
C LEU A 32 6.28 -9.76 0.59
N VAL A 33 5.33 -10.12 -0.26
CA VAL A 33 5.02 -9.38 -1.50
C VAL A 33 3.65 -8.73 -1.35
N LEU A 34 3.62 -7.41 -1.47
CA LEU A 34 2.45 -6.57 -1.18
C LEU A 34 2.07 -5.75 -2.40
N SER A 35 0.78 -5.48 -2.56
CA SER A 35 0.30 -4.35 -3.36
C SER A 35 -0.81 -3.65 -2.61
N PHE A 36 -0.84 -2.31 -2.66
CA PHE A 36 -1.88 -1.51 -2.05
C PHE A 36 -1.85 -0.07 -2.59
N PRO A 37 -2.96 0.68 -2.46
CA PRO A 37 -2.98 2.12 -2.69
C PRO A 37 -1.94 2.84 -1.85
N TYR A 38 -1.15 3.71 -2.49
CA TYR A 38 0.02 4.31 -1.88
C TYR A 38 0.23 5.75 -2.34
N ASN A 39 0.64 6.60 -1.41
CA ASN A 39 1.13 7.95 -1.63
C ASN A 39 2.38 8.14 -0.78
N GLU A 40 3.47 8.67 -1.33
CA GLU A 40 4.74 8.73 -0.59
C GLU A 40 4.64 9.52 0.73
N GLU A 41 3.81 10.57 0.77
CA GLU A 41 3.79 11.53 1.88
C GLU A 41 2.53 11.45 2.75
N LYS A 42 1.39 11.07 2.18
CA LYS A 42 0.08 11.21 2.83
C LYS A 42 -0.61 9.88 3.07
N TYR A 43 -0.95 9.63 4.33
CA TYR A 43 -1.81 8.53 4.73
C TYR A 43 -3.29 8.93 4.66
N ALA A 44 -4.14 8.03 4.18
CA ALA A 44 -5.59 8.13 4.32
C ALA A 44 -6.16 6.83 4.90
N GLU A 45 -6.88 6.92 6.02
CA GLU A 45 -7.49 5.76 6.69
C GLU A 45 -8.65 5.16 5.90
N ASN A 46 -9.41 6.00 5.18
CA ASN A 46 -10.39 5.53 4.22
C ASN A 46 -10.56 6.54 3.09
N VAL A 47 -9.86 6.31 1.98
CA VAL A 47 -9.89 7.18 0.79
C VAL A 47 -11.29 7.31 0.20
N TYR A 48 -12.15 6.30 0.38
CA TYR A 48 -13.52 6.32 -0.11
C TYR A 48 -14.45 7.27 0.65
N GLN A 49 -14.05 7.73 1.84
CA GLN A 49 -14.83 8.70 2.62
C GLN A 49 -14.35 10.15 2.40
N LEU A 50 -13.30 10.35 1.60
CA LEU A 50 -12.78 11.68 1.33
C LEU A 50 -13.66 12.44 0.30
N PRO A 51 -13.86 13.75 0.49
CA PRO A 51 -14.53 14.59 -0.50
C PRO A 51 -13.80 14.53 -1.85
N GLY A 52 -14.55 14.41 -2.94
CA GLY A 52 -13.97 14.38 -4.29
C GLY A 52 -13.54 13.00 -4.80
N VAL A 53 -13.66 11.93 -3.99
CA VAL A 53 -13.46 10.56 -4.50
C VAL A 53 -14.44 10.25 -5.63
N GLY A 54 -13.96 9.60 -6.69
CA GLY A 54 -14.73 9.25 -7.88
C GLY A 54 -15.57 7.98 -7.73
N TYR A 55 -15.17 7.04 -6.86
CA TYR A 55 -15.93 5.81 -6.58
C TYR A 55 -15.64 5.27 -5.18
N GLY A 56 -16.42 4.27 -4.75
CA GLY A 56 -16.18 3.49 -3.53
C GLY A 56 -16.91 3.98 -2.27
N ARG A 57 -17.63 5.11 -2.31
CA ARG A 57 -18.42 5.63 -1.17
C ARG A 57 -19.43 4.63 -0.62
N ASP A 58 -20.04 3.85 -1.51
CA ASP A 58 -21.10 2.89 -1.17
C ASP A 58 -20.56 1.48 -0.88
N TYR A 59 -19.23 1.29 -0.85
CA TYR A 59 -18.64 -0.01 -0.54
C TYR A 59 -18.72 -0.32 0.95
N ALA A 60 -19.01 -1.58 1.28
CA ALA A 60 -19.07 -2.06 2.67
C ALA A 60 -17.67 -2.20 3.33
N PHE A 61 -16.60 -2.01 2.56
CA PHE A 61 -15.21 -2.11 3.01
C PHE A 61 -14.50 -0.75 2.89
N ILE A 62 -13.49 -0.54 3.73
CA ILE A 62 -12.62 0.64 3.70
C ILE A 62 -11.54 0.49 2.63
N CYS A 63 -10.88 1.58 2.25
CA CYS A 63 -9.64 1.52 1.46
C CYS A 63 -8.63 2.51 2.01
N GLN A 64 -7.62 1.98 2.70
CA GLN A 64 -6.50 2.79 3.18
C GLN A 64 -5.54 3.12 2.03
N VAL A 65 -5.05 4.36 2.01
CA VAL A 65 -3.87 4.74 1.23
C VAL A 65 -2.71 4.86 2.20
N TYR A 66 -1.75 3.95 2.08
CA TYR A 66 -0.56 3.96 2.93
C TYR A 66 0.47 4.97 2.44
N SER A 67 1.38 5.35 3.34
CA SER A 67 2.50 6.22 3.01
C SER A 67 3.82 5.74 3.61
N ARG A 68 4.92 6.42 3.28
CA ARG A 68 6.25 6.06 3.78
C ARG A 68 6.29 5.89 5.30
N PRO A 69 5.71 6.81 6.11
CA PRO A 69 5.59 6.62 7.55
C PRO A 69 4.98 5.27 8.00
N GLN A 70 3.96 4.74 7.30
CA GLN A 70 3.38 3.44 7.66
C GLN A 70 4.34 2.30 7.32
N ILE A 71 5.01 2.35 6.16
CA ILE A 71 6.02 1.35 5.80
C ILE A 71 7.17 1.37 6.82
N ASP A 72 7.69 2.55 7.15
CA ASP A 72 8.78 2.69 8.11
C ASP A 72 8.38 2.18 9.50
N LEU A 73 7.14 2.44 9.92
CA LEU A 73 6.58 1.90 11.15
C LEU A 73 6.51 0.37 11.15
N TRP A 74 6.13 -0.25 10.03
CA TRP A 74 6.11 -1.71 9.91
C TRP A 74 7.52 -2.31 9.95
N LEU A 75 8.53 -1.60 9.46
CA LEU A 75 9.91 -2.06 9.43
C LEU A 75 10.70 -1.69 10.70
N ALA A 76 10.12 -0.84 11.57
CA ALA A 76 10.74 -0.40 12.80
C ALA A 76 11.21 -1.56 13.68
N GLY A 77 12.38 -1.40 14.29
CA GLY A 77 13.04 -2.45 15.07
C GLY A 77 13.79 -3.49 14.22
N GLY A 78 13.96 -3.24 12.92
CA GLY A 78 14.79 -4.09 12.04
C GLY A 78 14.16 -5.44 11.69
N ARG A 79 12.83 -5.54 11.73
CA ARG A 79 12.10 -6.80 11.48
C ARG A 79 12.03 -7.22 10.01
N GLY A 80 12.38 -6.30 9.11
CA GLY A 80 12.47 -6.57 7.69
C GLY A 80 13.17 -5.46 6.93
N ARG A 81 13.44 -5.73 5.66
CA ARG A 81 14.11 -4.82 4.73
C ARG A 81 13.38 -4.80 3.40
N ILE A 82 13.18 -3.62 2.84
CA ILE A 82 12.66 -3.46 1.47
C ILE A 82 13.72 -3.98 0.50
N ILE A 83 13.32 -4.91 -0.36
CA ILE A 83 14.17 -5.48 -1.42
C ILE A 83 13.86 -4.82 -2.75
N ASP A 84 12.59 -4.56 -3.01
CA ASP A 84 12.14 -3.89 -4.23
C ASP A 84 10.84 -3.13 -3.98
N GLN A 85 10.63 -2.04 -4.71
CA GLN A 85 9.40 -1.26 -4.66
C GLN A 85 9.15 -0.56 -6.00
N ALA A 86 8.06 -0.94 -6.67
CA ALA A 86 7.57 -0.29 -7.88
C ALA A 86 6.40 0.65 -7.57
N TYR A 87 6.22 1.69 -8.39
CA TYR A 87 5.19 2.73 -8.18
C TYR A 87 4.41 2.94 -9.47
N TYR A 88 3.10 3.13 -9.34
CA TYR A 88 2.21 3.29 -10.49
C TYR A 88 1.30 4.48 -10.34
N GLU A 89 1.24 5.31 -11.38
CA GLU A 89 0.24 6.35 -11.54
C GLU A 89 -1.00 5.75 -12.21
N ALA A 90 -2.09 5.65 -11.45
CA ALA A 90 -3.36 5.08 -11.92
C ALA A 90 -4.47 6.12 -12.11
N PHE A 91 -4.27 7.36 -11.65
CA PHE A 91 -5.30 8.40 -11.58
C PHE A 91 -4.72 9.78 -11.90
N THR A 92 -5.56 10.69 -12.40
CA THR A 92 -5.15 12.09 -12.62
C THR A 92 -5.21 12.93 -11.34
N GLY A 93 -5.98 12.51 -10.32
CA GLY A 93 -6.04 13.15 -9.00
C GLY A 93 -4.80 12.92 -8.15
N GLU A 94 -4.89 13.27 -6.86
CA GLU A 94 -3.79 13.10 -5.88
C GLU A 94 -3.79 11.74 -5.20
N PHE A 95 -4.99 11.19 -4.94
CA PHE A 95 -5.18 9.94 -4.23
C PHE A 95 -5.79 8.87 -5.13
N TRP A 96 -5.69 7.62 -4.68
CA TRP A 96 -6.40 6.51 -5.29
C TRP A 96 -7.88 6.84 -5.44
N ALA A 97 -8.45 6.56 -6.62
CA ALA A 97 -9.84 6.86 -6.98
C ALA A 97 -10.18 8.36 -7.11
N PHE A 98 -9.21 9.26 -7.26
CA PHE A 98 -9.47 10.69 -7.49
C PHE A 98 -9.23 11.09 -8.94
N GLY A 99 -10.11 11.92 -9.50
CA GLY A 99 -10.02 12.34 -10.90
C GLY A 99 -10.33 11.21 -11.89
N GLU A 100 -9.75 11.29 -13.08
CA GLU A 100 -9.93 10.30 -14.14
C GLU A 100 -8.97 9.13 -13.96
N ARG A 101 -9.45 7.92 -14.30
CA ARG A 101 -8.64 6.70 -14.27
C ARG A 101 -7.75 6.64 -15.50
N LEU A 102 -6.46 6.36 -15.29
CA LEU A 102 -5.50 6.07 -16.34
C LEU A 102 -5.56 4.57 -16.67
N CYS A 103 -5.74 4.24 -17.96
CA CYS A 103 -5.78 2.87 -18.44
C CYS A 103 -4.94 2.74 -19.72
N PRO A 104 -3.81 2.01 -19.70
CA PRO A 104 -3.23 1.32 -18.55
C PRO A 104 -2.63 2.28 -17.50
N PRO A 105 -2.43 1.83 -16.25
CA PRO A 105 -1.62 2.57 -15.28
C PRO A 105 -0.18 2.70 -15.79
N ARG A 106 0.50 3.78 -15.41
CA ARG A 106 1.88 4.08 -15.83
C ARG A 106 2.83 3.76 -14.69
N GLU A 107 3.88 2.98 -14.96
CA GLU A 107 4.98 2.84 -14.01
C GLU A 107 5.77 4.16 -13.97
N VAL A 108 6.06 4.62 -12.75
CA VAL A 108 6.70 5.92 -12.53
C VAL A 108 7.78 5.80 -11.45
N PRO A 109 8.80 6.68 -11.45
CA PRO A 109 9.76 6.72 -10.35
C PRO A 109 9.09 7.22 -9.07
N LYS A 110 9.68 6.88 -7.91
CA LYS A 110 9.24 7.32 -6.57
C LYS A 110 8.98 8.84 -6.47
N THR A 111 9.75 9.65 -7.19
CA THR A 111 9.68 11.12 -7.16
C THR A 111 8.50 11.70 -7.95
N GLN A 112 7.80 10.88 -8.73
CA GLN A 112 6.60 11.28 -9.45
C GLN A 112 5.35 10.82 -8.72
N LYS A 113 4.24 11.49 -9.02
CA LYS A 113 2.94 11.15 -8.47
C LYS A 113 2.56 9.70 -8.80
N HIS A 114 2.21 8.95 -7.77
CA HIS A 114 1.78 7.57 -7.85
C HIS A 114 0.64 7.31 -6.87
N HIS A 115 -0.11 6.24 -7.13
CA HIS A 115 -1.33 5.91 -6.40
C HIS A 115 -1.34 4.46 -5.90
N LEU A 116 -0.42 3.64 -6.39
CA LEU A 116 -0.29 2.22 -6.09
C LEU A 116 1.20 1.90 -5.98
N THR A 117 1.54 0.97 -5.09
CA THR A 117 2.89 0.41 -5.05
C THR A 117 2.83 -1.11 -5.03
N CYS A 118 3.84 -1.74 -5.64
CA CYS A 118 4.16 -3.15 -5.44
C CYS A 118 5.43 -3.21 -4.61
N LEU A 119 5.38 -3.84 -3.43
CA LEU A 119 6.44 -3.78 -2.43
C LEU A 119 6.90 -5.20 -2.06
N VAL A 120 8.20 -5.44 -2.10
CA VAL A 120 8.83 -6.67 -1.65
C VAL A 120 9.64 -6.39 -0.39
N ILE A 121 9.30 -7.07 0.70
CA ILE A 121 10.03 -7.02 1.97
C ILE A 121 10.62 -8.41 2.24
N GLN A 122 11.88 -8.45 2.66
CA GLN A 122 12.49 -9.64 3.24
C GLN A 122 12.46 -9.54 4.77
N ARG A 123 11.96 -10.57 5.45
CA ARG A 123 12.06 -10.69 6.90
C ARG A 123 13.52 -10.87 7.32
N THR A 124 13.95 -10.11 8.33
CA THR A 124 15.28 -10.23 8.95
C THR A 124 15.25 -11.22 10.12
#